data_AF-A0A6A3JQX6-F1
#
_entry.id   AF-A0A6A3JQX6-F1
#
_cell.length_a   1.000
_cell.length_b   1.000
_cell.length_c   1.000
_cell.angle_alpha   90.00
_cell.angle_beta   90.00
_cell.angle_gamma   90.00
#
_symmetry.space_group_name_H-M   'P 1'
#
loop_
_entity.id
_entity.type
_entity.pdbx_description
1 polymer ?
#
loop_
_entity_poly.entity_id
_entity_poly.type
_entity_poly.pdbx_seq_one_letter_code
_entity_poly.pdbx_strand_id
1 'polypeptide(L)'
;MVTGSVKIYVACTSVLYLKFLTATLIQGSKKFATGGRPPEDTKLTAAKRKQTFGMDKTSDTETLDAAQRWGNIVMNDLESIPFALLIFGAGIMAGADPNVHYRAMIAFTAARCLHTHAYATGMQPMRSLCHGVGVMSTLVGLGNAVSARHPVSFMMDPLCPLEGVETRLVVASQAPLPETLPRAQSRTEHNTSMTALVALNAAVKTYSTCSLILFVKFFITVSIQGGKSFAAGARPPEDNGLLGQDGLPAQTYGLLEDDKPISEQLRAARAEDFRWKRVVQNDLETIPLGLLVFIGSVIVGGQEETNCVLMGVFTAARIAHTFAYVTQKQPHRALLWTLGQLCVLASGLNGFISFLI
;
A
#
# COMPACT_ATOMS: atom_id res chain seq x y z
N MET A 1 4.02 9.72 24.23
CA MET A 1 3.10 8.57 24.36
C MET A 1 2.35 8.39 23.05
N VAL A 2 2.44 7.21 22.42
CA VAL A 2 1.71 6.89 21.18
C VAL A 2 0.20 6.85 21.47
N THR A 3 -0.59 7.66 20.76
CA THR A 3 -2.05 7.75 20.97
C THR A 3 -2.75 6.43 20.65
N GLY A 4 -3.88 6.13 21.31
CA GLY A 4 -4.66 4.91 21.08
C GLY A 4 -5.05 4.68 19.61
N SER A 5 -5.26 5.75 18.85
CA SER A 5 -5.57 5.68 17.42
C SER A 5 -4.43 5.11 16.58
N VAL A 6 -3.17 5.50 16.86
CA VAL A 6 -1.99 4.95 16.16
C VAL A 6 -1.86 3.46 16.44
N LYS A 7 -2.15 3.03 17.67
CA LYS A 7 -2.10 1.61 18.08
C LYS A 7 -3.06 0.76 17.26
N ILE A 8 -4.32 1.21 17.15
CA ILE A 8 -5.34 0.52 16.35
C ILE A 8 -5.00 0.55 14.86
N TYR A 9 -4.44 1.66 14.36
CA TYR A 9 -4.01 1.77 12.97
C TYR A 9 -2.98 0.69 12.60
N VAL A 10 -1.96 0.48 13.43
CA VAL A 10 -0.94 -0.56 13.19
C VAL A 10 -1.53 -1.96 13.26
N ALA A 11 -2.39 -2.24 14.24
CA ALA A 11 -3.08 -3.53 14.34
C ALA A 11 -3.95 -3.82 13.10
N CYS A 12 -4.80 -2.86 12.70
CA CYS A 12 -5.65 -2.96 11.51
C CYS A 12 -4.82 -3.13 10.23
N THR A 13 -3.76 -2.34 10.06
CA THR A 13 -2.85 -2.43 8.89
C THR A 13 -2.20 -3.81 8.81
N SER A 14 -1.75 -4.35 9.94
CA SER A 14 -1.12 -5.68 10.02
C SER A 14 -2.10 -6.79 9.62
N VAL A 15 -3.34 -6.75 10.13
CA VAL A 15 -4.40 -7.72 9.76
C VAL A 15 -4.73 -7.63 8.28
N LEU A 16 -4.92 -6.42 7.75
CA LEU A 16 -5.23 -6.18 6.35
C LEU A 16 -4.11 -6.64 5.42
N TYR A 17 -2.84 -6.42 5.81
CA TYR A 17 -1.70 -6.88 5.06
C TYR A 17 -1.60 -8.42 5.05
N LEU A 18 -1.78 -9.08 6.19
CA LEU A 18 -1.80 -10.55 6.26
C LEU A 18 -2.92 -11.16 5.41
N LYS A 19 -4.11 -10.56 5.47
CA LYS A 19 -5.25 -10.91 4.64
C LYS A 19 -4.91 -10.76 3.15
N PHE A 20 -4.36 -9.62 2.75
CA PHE A 20 -3.93 -9.37 1.37
C PHE A 20 -2.89 -10.39 0.91
N LEU A 21 -1.87 -10.68 1.74
CA LEU A 21 -0.85 -11.68 1.45
C LEU A 21 -1.49 -13.07 1.21
N THR A 22 -2.42 -13.47 2.07
CA THR A 22 -3.16 -14.73 1.92
C THR A 22 -3.94 -14.78 0.61
N ALA A 23 -4.63 -13.69 0.25
CA ALA A 23 -5.37 -13.59 -1.01
C ALA A 23 -4.44 -13.72 -2.24
N THR A 24 -3.28 -13.07 -2.22
CA THR A 24 -2.29 -13.18 -3.32
C THR A 24 -1.69 -14.58 -3.46
N LEU A 25 -1.47 -15.29 -2.35
CA LEU A 25 -1.00 -16.68 -2.36
C LEU A 25 -2.05 -17.62 -2.95
N ILE A 26 -3.32 -17.46 -2.58
CA ILE A 26 -4.42 -18.27 -3.14
C ILE A 26 -4.61 -17.96 -4.62
N GLN A 27 -4.68 -16.68 -5.01
CA GLN A 27 -4.75 -16.26 -6.41
C GLN A 27 -3.58 -16.83 -7.22
N GLY A 28 -2.36 -16.77 -6.66
CA GLY A 28 -1.17 -17.33 -7.25
C GLY A 28 -1.27 -18.83 -7.53
N SER A 29 -1.89 -19.57 -6.61
CA SER A 29 -2.13 -21.01 -6.71
C SER A 29 -3.21 -21.34 -7.75
N LYS A 30 -4.29 -20.53 -7.81
CA LYS A 30 -5.33 -20.67 -8.84
C LYS A 30 -4.78 -20.39 -10.25
N LYS A 31 -3.88 -19.41 -10.40
CA LYS A 31 -3.21 -19.13 -11.68
C LYS A 31 -2.34 -20.29 -12.19
N PHE A 32 -1.71 -21.06 -11.29
CA PHE A 32 -1.00 -22.29 -11.68
C PHE A 32 -1.95 -23.37 -12.21
N ALA A 33 -3.14 -23.48 -11.62
CA ALA A 33 -4.17 -24.42 -12.05
C ALA A 33 -4.77 -24.07 -13.42
N THR A 34 -4.86 -22.78 -13.77
CA THR A 34 -5.48 -22.31 -15.02
C THR A 34 -4.53 -22.02 -16.17
N GLY A 35 -3.21 -22.19 -15.99
CA GLY A 35 -2.25 -21.87 -17.06
C GLY A 35 -1.95 -20.37 -17.19
N GLY A 36 -2.40 -19.57 -16.22
CA GLY A 36 -2.29 -18.11 -16.21
C GLY A 36 -0.91 -17.57 -15.83
N ARG A 37 0.10 -18.43 -15.62
CA ARG A 37 1.48 -18.02 -15.35
C ARG A 37 2.28 -17.81 -16.64
N PRO A 38 3.44 -17.13 -16.55
CA PRO A 38 4.40 -17.08 -17.64
C PRO A 38 4.82 -18.48 -18.12
N PRO A 39 5.15 -18.66 -19.41
CA PRO A 39 5.46 -19.96 -19.99
C PRO A 39 6.68 -20.65 -19.37
N GLU A 40 7.66 -19.88 -18.88
CA GLU A 40 8.82 -20.42 -18.18
C GLU A 40 8.46 -21.17 -16.88
N ASP A 41 7.27 -20.93 -16.33
CA ASP A 41 6.78 -21.55 -15.09
C ASP A 41 6.23 -22.97 -15.32
N THR A 42 6.14 -23.42 -16.58
CA THR A 42 5.62 -24.75 -16.94
C THR A 42 6.49 -25.88 -16.38
N LYS A 43 7.78 -25.62 -16.15
CA LYS A 43 8.73 -26.62 -15.61
C LYS A 43 8.61 -26.82 -14.09
N LEU A 44 7.81 -26.00 -13.39
CA LEU A 44 7.60 -26.17 -11.96
C LEU A 44 6.65 -27.34 -11.68
N THR A 45 6.93 -28.10 -10.62
CA THR A 45 6.07 -29.18 -10.13
C THR A 45 4.66 -28.72 -9.75
N ALA A 46 4.49 -27.44 -9.42
CA ALA A 46 3.20 -26.82 -9.12
C ALA A 46 2.33 -26.54 -10.37
N ALA A 47 2.90 -26.62 -11.59
CA ALA A 47 2.16 -26.38 -12.83
C ALA A 47 1.30 -27.61 -13.18
N LYS A 48 -0.01 -27.51 -12.97
CA LYS A 48 -0.97 -28.56 -13.33
C LYS A 48 -1.26 -28.65 -14.84
N ARG A 49 -0.82 -27.64 -15.59
CA ARG A 49 -1.00 -27.51 -17.04
C ARG A 49 0.07 -26.61 -17.65
N LYS A 50 0.13 -26.61 -18.98
CA LYS A 50 0.97 -25.68 -19.76
C LYS A 50 0.60 -24.23 -19.39
N GLN A 51 1.62 -23.42 -19.10
CA GLN A 51 1.45 -22.02 -18.75
C GLN A 51 1.64 -21.16 -20.00
N THR A 52 0.70 -20.27 -20.29
CA THR A 52 0.70 -19.44 -21.51
C THR A 52 0.14 -18.04 -21.27
N PHE A 53 0.27 -17.52 -20.04
CA PHE A 53 -0.42 -16.31 -19.59
C PHE A 53 -1.95 -16.39 -19.70
N GLY A 54 -2.52 -17.60 -19.83
CA GLY A 54 -3.95 -17.79 -20.09
C GLY A 54 -4.37 -17.46 -21.53
N MET A 55 -3.43 -17.38 -22.48
CA MET A 55 -3.74 -17.16 -23.91
C MET A 55 -4.36 -18.39 -24.58
N ASP A 56 -4.11 -19.59 -24.04
CA ASP A 56 -4.75 -20.81 -24.56
C ASP A 56 -6.18 -20.95 -24.03
N LYS A 57 -7.14 -21.13 -24.95
CA LYS A 57 -8.54 -21.44 -24.59
C LYS A 57 -8.59 -22.76 -23.82
N THR A 58 -9.39 -22.81 -22.76
CA THR A 58 -9.60 -23.99 -21.93
C THR A 58 -11.09 -24.24 -21.74
N SER A 59 -11.49 -25.51 -21.74
CA SER A 59 -12.88 -25.92 -21.52
C SER A 59 -13.27 -25.97 -20.05
N ASP A 60 -12.29 -26.00 -19.13
CA ASP A 60 -12.50 -25.99 -17.69
C ASP A 60 -12.90 -24.59 -17.18
N THR A 61 -14.20 -24.33 -17.18
CA THR A 61 -14.79 -23.05 -16.76
C THR A 61 -14.76 -22.87 -15.24
N GLU A 62 -14.87 -23.92 -14.45
CA GLU A 62 -14.90 -23.82 -12.98
C GLU A 62 -13.57 -23.31 -12.41
N THR A 63 -12.44 -23.83 -12.91
CA THR A 63 -11.12 -23.35 -12.43
C THR A 63 -10.82 -21.95 -12.93
N LEU A 64 -11.27 -21.59 -14.14
CA LEU A 64 -11.21 -20.23 -14.66
C LEU A 64 -12.02 -19.25 -13.81
N ASP A 65 -13.26 -19.58 -13.49
CA ASP A 65 -14.14 -18.76 -12.65
C ASP A 65 -13.54 -18.58 -11.26
N ALA A 66 -12.98 -19.64 -10.67
CA ALA A 66 -12.27 -19.55 -9.41
C ALA A 66 -11.03 -18.63 -9.50
N ALA A 67 -10.23 -18.73 -10.56
CA ALA A 67 -9.06 -17.87 -10.76
C ALA A 67 -9.46 -16.41 -10.97
N GLN A 68 -10.51 -16.15 -11.74
CA GLN A 68 -11.05 -14.81 -11.97
C GLN A 68 -11.60 -14.22 -10.67
N ARG A 69 -12.35 -15.01 -9.89
CA ARG A 69 -12.89 -14.61 -8.59
C ARG A 69 -11.79 -14.16 -7.63
N TRP A 70 -10.73 -14.95 -7.48
CA TRP A 70 -9.58 -14.56 -6.66
C TRP A 70 -8.79 -13.39 -7.24
N GLY A 71 -8.75 -13.24 -8.57
CA GLY A 71 -8.21 -12.04 -9.22
C GLY A 71 -8.97 -10.78 -8.82
N ASN A 72 -10.29 -10.82 -8.87
CA ASN A 72 -11.15 -9.70 -8.51
C ASN A 72 -11.04 -9.35 -7.01
N ILE A 73 -10.88 -10.35 -6.13
CA ILE A 73 -10.65 -10.10 -4.69
C ILE A 73 -9.38 -9.27 -4.50
N VAL A 74 -8.27 -9.68 -5.12
CA VAL A 74 -6.98 -8.97 -4.99
C VAL A 74 -7.09 -7.56 -5.57
N MET A 75 -7.74 -7.38 -6.73
CA MET A 75 -7.96 -6.04 -7.31
C MET A 75 -8.77 -5.14 -6.38
N ASN A 76 -9.86 -5.66 -5.83
CA ASN A 76 -10.70 -4.87 -4.93
C ASN A 76 -9.96 -4.47 -3.64
N ASP A 77 -9.07 -5.33 -3.16
CA ASP A 77 -8.19 -5.01 -2.03
C ASP A 77 -7.20 -3.88 -2.38
N LEU A 78 -6.64 -3.87 -3.59
CA LEU A 78 -5.75 -2.79 -4.06
C LEU A 78 -6.47 -1.46 -4.28
N GLU A 79 -7.74 -1.51 -4.67
CA GLU A 79 -8.57 -0.32 -4.87
C GLU A 79 -9.09 0.27 -3.56
N SER A 80 -9.22 -0.54 -2.50
CA SER A 80 -9.85 -0.12 -1.24
C SER A 80 -8.84 0.10 -0.10
N ILE A 81 -7.94 -0.86 0.13
CA ILE A 81 -7.11 -0.89 1.35
C ILE A 81 -6.09 0.26 1.38
N PRO A 82 -5.27 0.50 0.33
CA PRO A 82 -4.27 1.57 0.37
C PRO A 82 -4.88 2.96 0.61
N PHE A 83 -6.00 3.28 -0.05
CA PHE A 83 -6.68 4.56 0.13
C PHE A 83 -7.27 4.72 1.52
N ALA A 84 -7.90 3.68 2.06
CA ALA A 84 -8.44 3.72 3.41
C ALA A 84 -7.33 3.90 4.44
N LEU A 85 -6.23 3.15 4.33
CA LEU A 85 -5.07 3.27 5.22
C LEU A 85 -4.41 4.65 5.13
N LEU A 86 -4.37 5.26 3.94
CA LEU A 86 -3.88 6.63 3.77
C LEU A 86 -4.79 7.64 4.47
N ILE A 87 -6.11 7.54 4.26
CA ILE A 87 -7.10 8.43 4.91
C ILE A 87 -7.05 8.28 6.43
N PHE A 88 -7.00 7.05 6.94
CA PHE A 88 -6.92 6.82 8.38
C PHE A 88 -5.60 7.32 8.97
N GLY A 89 -4.47 7.09 8.30
CA GLY A 89 -3.17 7.64 8.72
C GLY A 89 -3.19 9.17 8.73
N ALA A 90 -3.70 9.80 7.66
CA ALA A 90 -3.84 11.24 7.57
C ALA A 90 -4.75 11.82 8.66
N GLY A 91 -5.87 11.16 8.96
CA GLY A 91 -6.76 11.58 10.05
C GLY A 91 -6.11 11.55 11.42
N ILE A 92 -5.24 10.56 11.68
CA ILE A 92 -4.46 10.52 12.92
C ILE A 92 -3.50 11.71 13.01
N MET A 93 -2.80 12.02 11.91
CA MET A 93 -1.90 13.18 11.85
C MET A 93 -2.64 14.51 11.97
N ALA A 94 -3.87 14.58 11.47
CA ALA A 94 -4.73 15.75 11.56
C ALA A 94 -5.39 15.94 12.95
N GLY A 95 -5.21 14.99 13.87
CA GLY A 95 -5.81 15.06 15.20
C GLY A 95 -7.30 14.75 15.22
N ALA A 96 -7.78 13.87 14.33
CA ALA A 96 -9.18 13.43 14.30
C ALA A 96 -9.63 12.82 15.64
N ASP A 97 -10.93 12.93 15.97
CA ASP A 97 -11.48 12.38 17.22
C ASP A 97 -11.12 10.88 17.33
N PRO A 98 -10.33 10.48 18.34
CA PRO A 98 -9.90 9.10 18.50
C PRO A 98 -11.05 8.10 18.55
N ASN A 99 -12.16 8.42 19.23
CA ASN A 99 -13.27 7.51 19.46
C ASN A 99 -13.98 7.12 18.17
N VAL A 100 -14.19 8.09 17.29
CA VAL A 100 -14.79 7.85 15.97
C VAL A 100 -13.79 7.14 15.06
N HIS A 101 -12.53 7.57 15.10
CA HIS A 101 -11.50 7.11 14.17
C HIS A 101 -11.15 5.63 14.34
N TYR A 102 -10.91 5.15 15.57
CA TYR A 102 -10.57 3.74 15.78
C TYR A 102 -11.74 2.81 15.49
N ARG A 103 -12.99 3.23 15.76
CA ARG A 103 -14.19 2.44 15.44
C ARG A 103 -14.36 2.29 13.93
N ALA A 104 -14.15 3.37 13.17
CA ALA A 104 -14.17 3.34 11.72
C ALA A 104 -13.08 2.42 11.15
N MET A 105 -11.86 2.45 11.69
CA MET A 105 -10.78 1.53 11.28
C MET A 105 -11.09 0.06 11.53
N ILE A 106 -11.64 -0.27 12.71
CA ILE A 106 -12.03 -1.64 13.05
C ILE A 106 -13.18 -2.13 12.16
N ALA A 107 -14.21 -1.29 11.96
CA ALA A 107 -15.33 -1.60 11.08
C ALA A 107 -14.87 -1.83 9.64
N PHE A 108 -14.00 -0.96 9.12
CA PHE A 108 -13.37 -1.12 7.81
C PHE A 108 -12.63 -2.46 7.72
N THR A 109 -11.79 -2.77 8.70
CA THR A 109 -10.97 -4.00 8.72
C THR A 109 -11.86 -5.25 8.71
N ALA A 110 -12.85 -5.31 9.59
CA ALA A 110 -13.80 -6.42 9.64
C ALA A 110 -14.58 -6.55 8.32
N ALA A 111 -15.07 -5.43 7.76
CA ALA A 111 -15.78 -5.43 6.49
C ALA A 111 -14.91 -5.87 5.30
N ARG A 112 -13.58 -5.66 5.33
CA ARG A 112 -12.66 -6.19 4.31
C ARG A 112 -12.40 -7.69 4.47
N CYS A 113 -12.26 -8.20 5.68
CA CYS A 113 -12.13 -9.64 5.90
C CYS A 113 -13.43 -10.38 5.48
N LEU A 114 -14.59 -9.88 5.90
CA LEU A 114 -15.89 -10.44 5.53
C LEU A 114 -16.19 -10.33 4.03
N HIS A 115 -15.81 -9.22 3.40
CA HIS A 115 -15.96 -9.06 1.95
C HIS A 115 -15.22 -10.15 1.18
N THR A 116 -13.95 -10.43 1.53
CA THR A 116 -13.17 -11.49 0.88
C THR A 116 -13.80 -12.86 1.09
N HIS A 117 -14.30 -13.15 2.29
CA HIS A 117 -15.01 -14.40 2.55
C HIS A 117 -16.27 -14.53 1.67
N ALA A 118 -17.16 -13.53 1.70
CA ALA A 118 -18.38 -13.51 0.90
C ALA A 118 -18.10 -13.57 -0.60
N TYR A 119 -17.05 -12.90 -1.07
CA TYR A 119 -16.63 -12.94 -2.47
C TYR A 119 -16.14 -14.34 -2.85
N ALA A 120 -15.32 -14.97 -2.01
CA ALA A 120 -14.78 -16.31 -2.26
C ALA A 120 -15.90 -17.37 -2.33
N THR A 121 -16.88 -17.30 -1.42
CA THR A 121 -18.02 -18.23 -1.37
C THR A 121 -19.16 -17.88 -2.32
N GLY A 122 -19.14 -16.71 -2.97
CA GLY A 122 -20.20 -16.27 -3.88
C GLY A 122 -21.49 -15.83 -3.17
N MET A 123 -21.40 -15.40 -1.91
CA MET A 123 -22.56 -14.98 -1.10
C MET A 123 -23.03 -13.56 -1.44
N GLN A 124 -24.12 -13.46 -2.19
CA GLN A 124 -24.90 -12.22 -2.33
C GLN A 124 -26.09 -12.24 -1.34
N PRO A 125 -26.49 -11.11 -0.72
CA PRO A 125 -26.03 -9.72 -0.90
C PRO A 125 -24.82 -9.32 -0.04
N MET A 126 -24.28 -10.25 0.76
CA MET A 126 -23.24 -9.97 1.76
C MET A 126 -21.99 -9.31 1.15
N ARG A 127 -21.61 -9.69 -0.07
CA ARG A 127 -20.54 -9.03 -0.80
C ARG A 127 -20.79 -7.51 -0.92
N SER A 128 -21.94 -7.10 -1.45
CA SER A 128 -22.27 -5.69 -1.63
C SER A 128 -22.40 -4.95 -0.30
N LEU A 129 -23.00 -5.58 0.72
CA LEU A 129 -23.15 -4.99 2.05
C LEU A 129 -21.78 -4.74 2.71
N CYS A 130 -20.90 -5.75 2.72
CA CYS A 130 -19.56 -5.58 3.26
C CYS A 130 -18.80 -4.50 2.48
N HIS A 131 -18.89 -4.48 1.14
CA HIS A 131 -18.31 -3.42 0.32
C HIS A 131 -18.79 -2.04 0.77
N GLY A 132 -20.10 -1.84 0.88
CA GLY A 132 -20.72 -0.60 1.34
C GLY A 132 -20.27 -0.17 2.74
N VAL A 133 -20.23 -1.09 3.71
CA VAL A 133 -19.71 -0.80 5.07
C VAL A 133 -18.25 -0.34 5.03
N GLY A 134 -17.43 -0.96 4.18
CA GLY A 134 -16.05 -0.53 3.97
C GLY A 134 -15.96 0.90 3.45
N VAL A 135 -16.71 1.23 2.40
CA VAL A 135 -16.75 2.60 1.83
C VAL A 135 -17.23 3.61 2.88
N MET A 136 -18.31 3.30 3.58
CA MET A 136 -18.85 4.18 4.63
C MET A 136 -17.87 4.40 5.78
N SER A 137 -17.13 3.36 6.18
CA SER A 137 -16.09 3.49 7.23
C SER A 137 -14.97 4.44 6.79
N THR A 138 -14.54 4.34 5.53
CA THR A 138 -13.53 5.26 4.97
C THR A 138 -14.05 6.70 4.93
N LEU A 139 -15.31 6.91 4.52
CA LEU A 139 -15.93 8.24 4.49
C LEU A 139 -16.11 8.83 5.90
N VAL A 140 -16.46 8.00 6.89
CA VAL A 140 -16.51 8.42 8.30
C VAL A 140 -15.12 8.83 8.78
N GLY A 141 -14.08 8.06 8.44
CA GLY A 141 -12.68 8.42 8.73
C GLY A 141 -12.27 9.75 8.09
N LEU A 142 -12.62 9.95 6.83
CA LEU A 142 -12.37 11.21 6.11
C LEU A 142 -13.13 12.39 6.73
N GLY A 143 -14.44 12.21 7.00
CA GLY A 143 -15.27 13.24 7.62
C GLY A 143 -14.75 13.63 9.00
N ASN A 144 -14.31 12.66 9.80
CA ASN A 144 -13.67 12.91 11.09
C ASN A 144 -12.34 13.66 10.95
N ALA A 145 -11.51 13.28 9.97
CA ALA A 145 -10.25 13.95 9.67
C ALA A 145 -10.44 15.42 9.22
N VAL A 146 -11.46 15.69 8.40
CA VAL A 146 -11.79 17.05 7.94
C VAL A 146 -12.46 17.87 9.06
N SER A 147 -13.27 17.22 9.89
CA SER A 147 -13.96 17.86 11.02
C SER A 147 -13.05 18.11 12.22
N ALA A 148 -11.81 17.61 12.18
CA ALA A 148 -10.75 18.03 13.08
C ALA A 148 -10.53 19.53 12.86
N ARG A 149 -11.29 20.36 13.60
CA ARG A 149 -11.08 21.80 13.67
C ARG A 149 -9.63 21.96 14.10
N HIS A 150 -8.87 22.80 13.38
CA HIS A 150 -7.58 23.26 13.88
C HIS A 150 -7.75 23.58 15.37
N PRO A 151 -6.97 22.88 16.19
CA PRO A 151 -5.67 23.43 16.42
C PRO A 151 -4.60 22.55 15.79
N VAL A 152 -3.65 23.20 15.15
CA VAL A 152 -2.27 22.72 15.20
C VAL A 152 -1.82 22.76 16.68
N SER A 153 -2.39 21.90 17.54
CA SER A 153 -1.99 21.75 18.96
C SER A 153 -1.26 20.43 19.21
N PHE A 154 -0.86 19.70 18.16
CA PHE A 154 0.28 18.79 18.30
C PHE A 154 1.63 19.53 18.32
N MET A 155 1.65 20.80 18.75
CA MET A 155 2.89 21.52 19.00
C MET A 155 2.85 22.61 20.09
N MET A 156 1.77 22.78 20.85
CA MET A 156 1.78 23.60 22.07
C MET A 156 0.65 23.13 22.99
N ASP A 157 1.00 22.50 24.10
CA ASP A 157 0.31 22.63 25.39
C ASP A 157 1.21 22.02 26.47
N PRO A 158 2.11 22.81 27.09
CA PRO A 158 2.38 22.64 28.50
C PRO A 158 1.30 23.42 29.29
N LEU A 159 0.94 22.90 30.45
CA LEU A 159 0.06 23.49 31.49
C LEU A 159 -1.37 22.97 31.49
N CYS A 160 -1.52 21.83 32.15
CA CYS A 160 -2.65 21.61 33.04
C CYS A 160 -2.57 22.61 34.21
N PRO A 161 -3.67 23.29 34.58
CA PRO A 161 -3.88 23.67 35.96
C PRO A 161 -5.01 22.81 36.55
N LEU A 162 -4.70 22.24 37.70
CA LEU A 162 -5.65 21.63 38.62
C LEU A 162 -6.69 22.68 39.03
N GLU A 163 -7.94 22.53 38.61
CA GLU A 163 -9.06 23.23 39.24
C GLU A 163 -9.54 22.43 40.46
N GLY A 164 -9.12 22.91 41.62
CA GLY A 164 -9.58 22.44 42.91
C GLY A 164 -9.19 23.42 44.01
N VAL A 165 -10.22 24.09 44.54
CA VAL A 165 -10.33 24.57 45.93
C VAL A 165 -9.74 25.96 46.27
N GLU A 166 -10.66 26.79 46.78
CA GLU A 166 -10.50 27.94 47.69
C GLU A 166 -10.04 29.31 47.18
N THR A 167 -11.03 30.15 46.85
CA THR A 167 -11.00 31.58 47.11
C THR A 167 -11.23 31.86 48.61
N ARG A 168 -10.18 32.27 49.32
CA ARG A 168 -10.28 33.10 50.53
C ARG A 168 -9.32 34.27 50.44
N LEU A 169 -9.88 35.46 50.73
CA LEU A 169 -9.24 36.73 51.03
C LEU A 169 -7.84 36.62 51.66
N VAL A 170 -6.94 37.58 51.36
CA VAL A 170 -6.48 38.60 52.31
C VAL A 170 -5.55 39.61 51.60
N VAL A 171 -5.75 40.87 51.99
CA VAL A 171 -5.06 42.12 51.65
C VAL A 171 -3.60 42.13 52.13
N ALA A 172 -2.65 42.59 51.30
CA ALA A 172 -1.39 43.27 51.68
C ALA A 172 -0.74 43.86 50.40
N SER A 173 -0.69 45.18 50.22
CA SER A 173 0.31 46.14 50.72
C SER A 173 1.58 46.24 49.86
N GLN A 174 1.94 47.49 49.56
CA GLN A 174 2.96 48.00 48.64
C GLN A 174 4.41 47.55 48.92
N ALA A 175 5.20 47.32 47.86
CA ALA A 175 6.64 47.66 47.78
C ALA A 175 7.22 47.42 46.35
N PRO A 176 8.35 48.08 45.99
CA PRO A 176 8.70 48.42 44.61
C PRO A 176 9.63 47.43 43.89
N LEU A 177 9.62 47.52 42.56
CA LEU A 177 10.46 46.81 41.58
C LEU A 177 11.96 46.83 41.89
N PRO A 178 12.66 45.74 41.55
CA PRO A 178 13.98 45.84 40.95
C PRO A 178 14.02 45.26 39.52
N GLU A 179 14.70 46.01 38.66
CA GLU A 179 15.17 45.61 37.34
C GLU A 179 15.98 44.30 37.35
N THR A 180 15.85 43.58 36.22
CA THR A 180 16.80 42.66 35.55
C THR A 180 16.21 41.26 35.27
N LEU A 181 15.54 41.16 34.12
CA LEU A 181 15.16 39.91 33.47
C LEU A 181 16.24 39.52 32.45
N PRO A 182 16.90 38.34 32.53
CA PRO A 182 17.56 37.79 31.36
C PRO A 182 16.49 37.22 30.42
N ARG A 183 16.13 38.03 29.42
CA ARG A 183 15.22 37.70 28.31
C ARG A 183 15.87 36.73 27.30
N ALA A 184 16.47 35.64 27.77
CA ALA A 184 17.28 34.74 26.96
C ALA A 184 16.90 33.25 27.02
N GLN A 185 15.89 32.85 27.79
CA GLN A 185 15.46 31.44 27.86
C GLN A 185 14.24 31.09 26.98
N SER A 186 13.42 32.05 26.55
CA SER A 186 12.23 31.73 25.74
C SER A 186 12.50 31.55 24.24
N ARG A 187 13.67 32.02 23.75
CA ARG A 187 14.00 31.96 22.31
C ARG A 187 14.72 30.67 21.90
N THR A 188 15.31 29.95 22.86
CA THR A 188 15.96 28.66 22.64
C THR A 188 14.96 27.51 22.65
N GLU A 189 13.92 27.54 23.49
CA GLU A 189 12.94 26.46 23.55
C GLU A 189 11.99 26.43 22.33
N HIS A 190 11.64 27.60 21.78
CA HIS A 190 10.76 27.68 20.61
C HIS A 190 11.43 27.21 19.31
N ASN A 191 12.77 27.30 19.23
CA ASN A 191 13.54 26.70 18.15
C ASN A 191 13.82 25.22 18.38
N THR A 192 13.69 24.71 19.61
CA THR A 192 13.94 23.29 19.92
C THR A 192 12.72 22.42 19.62
N SER A 193 11.50 22.97 19.79
CA SER A 193 10.25 22.23 19.54
C SER A 193 10.04 21.89 18.04
N MET A 194 10.33 22.83 17.13
CA MET A 194 10.15 22.60 15.68
C MET A 194 11.25 21.73 15.07
N THR A 195 12.41 21.69 15.74
CA THR A 195 13.57 20.89 15.35
C THR A 195 13.53 19.47 15.93
N ALA A 196 12.68 19.20 16.92
CA ALA A 196 12.49 17.88 17.51
C ALA A 196 11.45 17.01 16.78
N LEU A 197 10.47 17.61 16.08
CA LEU A 197 9.48 16.87 15.28
C LEU A 197 10.09 16.25 14.00
N VAL A 198 11.27 16.74 13.61
CA VAL A 198 12.13 16.18 12.57
C VAL A 198 13.58 16.18 13.09
N ALA A 199 13.80 15.63 14.29
CA ALA A 199 15.03 14.90 14.48
C ALA A 199 14.96 13.76 13.46
N LEU A 200 15.65 13.93 12.33
CA LEU A 200 15.53 13.07 11.18
C LEU A 200 16.25 11.76 11.49
N ASN A 201 15.60 10.88 12.26
CA ASN A 201 16.11 9.56 12.59
C ASN A 201 16.37 8.82 11.27
N ALA A 202 17.46 8.06 11.20
CA ALA A 202 17.90 7.34 10.00
C ALA A 202 16.77 6.52 9.35
N ALA A 203 15.81 6.02 10.15
CA ALA A 203 14.61 5.35 9.64
C ALA A 203 13.76 6.25 8.71
N VAL A 204 13.50 7.50 9.05
CA VAL A 204 12.69 8.42 8.21
C VAL A 204 13.45 8.79 6.94
N LYS A 205 14.78 9.02 7.03
CA LYS A 205 15.63 9.24 5.84
C LYS A 205 15.61 8.03 4.91
N THR A 206 15.74 6.85 5.49
CA THR A 206 15.75 5.59 4.75
C THR A 206 14.41 5.35 4.08
N TYR A 207 13.30 5.59 4.78
CA TYR A 207 11.96 5.51 4.22
C TYR A 207 11.79 6.44 3.03
N SER A 208 12.14 7.72 3.19
CA SER A 208 12.03 8.71 2.12
C SER A 208 12.87 8.33 0.90
N THR A 209 14.13 7.93 1.11
CA THR A 209 15.06 7.51 0.05
C THR A 209 14.56 6.27 -0.69
N CYS A 210 14.17 5.22 0.05
CA CYS A 210 13.66 3.97 -0.53
C CYS A 210 12.35 4.20 -1.29
N SER A 211 11.44 5.01 -0.73
CA SER A 211 10.18 5.36 -1.39
C SER A 211 10.41 6.08 -2.71
N LEU A 212 11.34 7.04 -2.75
CA LEU A 212 11.71 7.74 -3.98
C LEU A 212 12.30 6.79 -5.03
N ILE A 213 13.22 5.91 -4.63
CA ILE A 213 13.82 4.92 -5.54
C ILE A 213 12.73 4.01 -6.13
N LEU A 214 11.83 3.50 -5.30
CA LEU A 214 10.73 2.63 -5.73
C LEU A 214 9.73 3.36 -6.62
N PHE A 215 9.48 4.65 -6.36
CA PHE A 215 8.63 5.49 -7.19
C PHE A 215 9.26 5.72 -8.57
N VAL A 216 10.55 6.08 -8.63
CA VAL A 216 11.30 6.22 -9.89
C VAL A 216 11.28 4.91 -10.67
N LYS A 217 11.52 3.78 -9.98
CA LYS A 217 11.44 2.45 -10.57
C LYS A 217 10.04 2.17 -11.14
N PHE A 218 8.97 2.46 -10.39
CA PHE A 218 7.60 2.28 -10.86
C PHE A 218 7.33 3.12 -12.12
N PHE A 219 7.73 4.40 -12.10
CA PHE A 219 7.61 5.28 -13.26
C PHE A 219 8.29 4.71 -14.50
N ILE A 220 9.55 4.26 -14.37
CA ILE A 220 10.29 3.60 -15.46
C ILE A 220 9.52 2.37 -15.97
N THR A 221 9.02 1.50 -15.08
CA THR A 221 8.31 0.28 -15.51
C THR A 221 7.00 0.58 -16.23
N VAL A 222 6.25 1.61 -15.82
CA VAL A 222 5.02 2.04 -16.48
C VAL A 222 5.32 2.64 -17.84
N SER A 223 6.38 3.46 -17.97
CA SER A 223 6.80 3.99 -19.27
C SER A 223 7.19 2.88 -20.25
N ILE A 224 7.95 1.87 -19.80
CA ILE A 224 8.32 0.73 -20.65
C ILE A 224 7.07 -0.07 -21.04
N GLN A 225 6.18 -0.35 -20.09
CA GLN A 225 4.92 -1.05 -20.35
C GLN A 225 4.06 -0.31 -21.38
N GLY A 226 3.96 1.02 -21.29
CA GLY A 226 3.24 1.84 -22.27
C GLY A 226 3.79 1.66 -23.69
N GLY A 227 5.12 1.69 -23.85
CA GLY A 227 5.77 1.42 -25.13
C GLY A 227 5.51 0.02 -25.67
N LYS A 228 5.49 -1.00 -24.80
CA LYS A 228 5.16 -2.38 -25.19
C LYS A 228 3.69 -2.56 -25.57
N SER A 229 2.78 -1.79 -24.97
CA SER A 229 1.37 -1.82 -25.33
C SER A 229 1.11 -1.32 -26.76
N PHE A 230 1.86 -0.34 -27.26
CA PHE A 230 1.79 0.09 -28.66
C PHE A 230 2.19 -1.05 -29.62
N ALA A 231 3.30 -1.73 -29.34
CA ALA A 231 3.77 -2.87 -30.13
C ALA A 231 2.79 -4.07 -30.12
N ALA A 232 1.96 -4.18 -29.06
CA ALA A 232 0.98 -5.26 -28.91
C ALA A 232 -0.40 -4.95 -29.49
N GLY A 233 -0.67 -3.72 -29.95
CA GLY A 233 -2.02 -3.30 -30.36
C GLY A 233 -2.99 -3.17 -29.16
N ALA A 234 -2.46 -3.06 -27.95
CA ALA A 234 -3.21 -3.16 -26.70
C ALA A 234 -3.74 -1.81 -26.21
N ARG A 235 -3.49 -0.73 -26.95
CA ARG A 235 -3.97 0.62 -26.62
C ARG A 235 -5.41 0.83 -27.09
N PRO A 236 -6.07 1.88 -26.56
CA PRO A 236 -7.38 2.30 -27.06
C PRO A 236 -7.38 2.65 -28.55
N PRO A 237 -8.51 2.47 -29.27
CA PRO A 237 -8.59 2.75 -30.70
C PRO A 237 -8.45 4.21 -31.10
N GLU A 238 -8.71 5.15 -30.19
CA GLU A 238 -8.44 6.58 -30.39
C GLU A 238 -6.95 6.89 -30.58
N ASP A 239 -6.06 6.02 -30.08
CA ASP A 239 -4.62 6.19 -30.24
C ASP A 239 -4.19 5.93 -31.70
N ASN A 240 -5.02 5.34 -32.56
CA ASN A 240 -4.66 5.01 -33.96
C ASN A 240 -4.28 6.23 -34.83
N GLY A 241 -4.69 7.43 -34.42
CA GLY A 241 -4.37 8.69 -35.12
C GLY A 241 -3.07 9.35 -34.66
N LEU A 242 -2.33 8.76 -33.72
CA LEU A 242 -1.10 9.34 -33.20
C LEU A 242 0.03 9.28 -34.24
N LEU A 243 0.80 10.37 -34.34
CA LEU A 243 1.98 10.47 -35.20
C LEU A 243 3.00 9.37 -34.86
N GLY A 244 3.52 8.69 -35.88
CA GLY A 244 4.56 7.65 -35.72
C GLY A 244 4.03 6.23 -35.51
N GLN A 245 2.80 5.94 -35.95
CA GLN A 245 2.22 4.59 -35.90
C GLN A 245 2.37 3.78 -37.19
N ASP A 246 3.09 4.31 -38.18
CA ASP A 246 3.36 3.60 -39.43
C ASP A 246 4.08 2.27 -39.14
N GLY A 247 3.44 1.16 -39.51
CA GLY A 247 3.97 -0.20 -39.31
C GLY A 247 3.67 -0.85 -37.95
N LEU A 248 2.94 -0.19 -37.04
CA LEU A 248 2.43 -0.80 -35.81
C LEU A 248 1.06 -1.47 -36.01
N PRO A 249 0.71 -2.49 -35.21
CA PRO A 249 -0.63 -3.10 -35.28
C PRO A 249 -1.71 -2.10 -34.88
N ALA A 250 -2.93 -2.29 -35.40
CA ALA A 250 -4.08 -1.48 -35.02
C ALA A 250 -4.36 -1.59 -33.52
N GLN A 251 -4.51 -0.45 -32.86
CA GLN A 251 -4.80 -0.36 -31.43
C GLN A 251 -6.28 -0.61 -31.21
N THR A 252 -6.63 -1.66 -30.47
CA THR A 252 -8.03 -2.07 -30.25
C THR A 252 -8.25 -2.74 -28.89
N TYR A 253 -7.49 -2.34 -27.88
CA TYR A 253 -7.40 -3.05 -26.60
C TYR A 253 -6.93 -4.51 -26.72
N GLY A 254 -6.41 -4.90 -27.89
CA GLY A 254 -6.15 -6.30 -28.23
C GLY A 254 -7.43 -7.14 -28.44
N LEU A 255 -8.59 -6.50 -28.63
CA LEU A 255 -9.90 -7.16 -28.82
C LEU A 255 -10.20 -7.53 -30.27
N LEU A 256 -9.54 -6.92 -31.26
CA LEU A 256 -9.64 -7.42 -32.62
C LEU A 256 -8.87 -8.74 -32.74
N GLU A 257 -9.64 -9.82 -32.81
CA GLU A 257 -9.27 -11.01 -33.59
C GLU A 257 -9.40 -10.58 -35.05
N ASP A 258 -8.32 -10.13 -35.69
CA ASP A 258 -8.31 -10.17 -37.15
C ASP A 258 -8.59 -11.62 -37.53
N ASP A 259 -9.52 -11.88 -38.46
CA ASP A 259 -9.77 -13.22 -39.06
C ASP A 259 -8.50 -13.83 -39.71
N LYS A 260 -7.38 -13.10 -39.68
CA LYS A 260 -6.06 -13.50 -40.11
C LYS A 260 -5.31 -14.19 -38.96
N PRO A 261 -4.55 -15.25 -39.23
CA PRO A 261 -3.69 -15.86 -38.23
C PRO A 261 -2.74 -14.80 -37.64
N ILE A 262 -2.81 -14.60 -36.32
CA ILE A 262 -1.92 -13.69 -35.58
C ILE A 262 -0.48 -14.06 -35.92
N SER A 263 0.28 -13.09 -36.47
CA SER A 263 1.69 -13.29 -36.77
C SER A 263 2.47 -13.68 -35.51
N GLU A 264 3.49 -14.51 -35.65
CA GLU A 264 4.32 -14.92 -34.51
C GLU A 264 4.95 -13.72 -33.79
N GLN A 265 5.30 -12.67 -34.56
CA GLN A 265 5.79 -11.40 -34.05
C GLN A 265 4.75 -10.68 -33.18
N LEU A 266 3.50 -10.59 -33.61
CA LEU A 266 2.42 -9.96 -32.83
C LEU A 266 2.11 -10.77 -31.56
N ARG A 267 2.16 -12.11 -31.64
CA ARG A 267 2.01 -12.97 -30.47
C ARG A 267 3.13 -12.76 -29.46
N ALA A 268 4.38 -12.64 -29.92
CA ALA A 268 5.52 -12.34 -29.07
C ALA A 268 5.41 -10.94 -28.43
N ALA A 269 5.00 -9.93 -29.20
CA ALA A 269 4.76 -8.57 -28.69
C ALA A 269 3.66 -8.53 -27.62
N ARG A 270 2.54 -9.24 -27.83
CA ARG A 270 1.47 -9.40 -26.84
C ARG A 270 1.97 -10.11 -25.57
N ALA A 271 2.75 -11.18 -25.72
CA ALA A 271 3.33 -11.88 -24.57
C ALA A 271 4.29 -10.98 -23.78
N GLU A 272 5.06 -10.13 -24.45
CA GLU A 272 5.93 -9.15 -23.82
C GLU A 272 5.13 -8.05 -23.10
N ASP A 273 4.09 -7.48 -23.73
CA ASP A 273 3.18 -6.53 -23.09
C ASP A 273 2.52 -7.12 -21.83
N PHE A 274 2.00 -8.35 -21.91
CA PHE A 274 1.47 -9.06 -20.74
C PHE A 274 2.52 -9.22 -19.64
N ARG A 275 3.78 -9.54 -19.99
CA ARG A 275 4.87 -9.66 -19.02
C ARG A 275 5.10 -8.33 -18.28
N TRP A 276 5.15 -7.21 -18.99
CA TRP A 276 5.32 -5.88 -18.39
C TRP A 276 4.12 -5.45 -17.56
N LYS A 277 2.90 -5.73 -18.02
CA LYS A 277 1.68 -5.53 -17.21
C LYS A 277 1.75 -6.30 -15.89
N ARG A 278 2.28 -7.52 -15.90
CA ARG A 278 2.45 -8.31 -14.65
C ARG A 278 3.53 -7.75 -13.73
N VAL A 279 4.58 -7.13 -14.26
CA VAL A 279 5.60 -6.41 -13.45
C VAL A 279 4.94 -5.22 -12.76
N VAL A 280 4.28 -4.34 -13.52
CA VAL A 280 3.58 -3.15 -13.00
C VAL A 280 2.52 -3.55 -11.98
N GLN A 281 1.71 -4.55 -12.30
CA GLN A 281 0.69 -5.07 -11.41
C GLN A 281 1.30 -5.60 -10.09
N ASN A 282 2.42 -6.31 -10.16
CA ASN A 282 3.08 -6.81 -8.95
C ASN A 282 3.66 -5.67 -8.10
N ASP A 283 4.09 -4.58 -8.73
CA ASP A 283 4.54 -3.38 -8.02
C ASP A 283 3.39 -2.67 -7.32
N LEU A 284 2.24 -2.51 -8.00
CA LEU A 284 1.02 -2.01 -7.38
C LEU A 284 0.53 -2.91 -6.24
N GLU A 285 0.73 -4.22 -6.36
CA GLU A 285 0.38 -5.19 -5.31
C GLU A 285 1.25 -5.09 -4.06
N THR A 286 2.51 -4.67 -4.17
CA THR A 286 3.49 -4.86 -3.09
C THR A 286 4.09 -3.57 -2.55
N ILE A 287 4.33 -2.57 -3.40
CA ILE A 287 5.03 -1.34 -3.00
C ILE A 287 4.14 -0.45 -2.12
N PRO A 288 2.91 -0.06 -2.52
CA PRO A 288 2.10 0.86 -1.71
C PRO A 288 1.78 0.30 -0.32
N LEU A 289 1.35 -0.96 -0.24
CA LEU A 289 1.06 -1.61 1.03
C LEU A 289 2.32 -1.82 1.87
N GLY A 290 3.45 -2.21 1.25
CA GLY A 290 4.72 -2.34 1.95
C GLY A 290 5.18 -1.02 2.57
N LEU A 291 5.13 0.08 1.82
CA LEU A 291 5.48 1.41 2.31
C LEU A 291 4.58 1.85 3.48
N LEU A 292 3.27 1.58 3.42
CA LEU A 292 2.35 1.86 4.52
C LEU A 292 2.69 1.09 5.81
N VAL A 293 3.10 -0.17 5.70
CA VAL A 293 3.57 -0.96 6.85
C VAL A 293 4.89 -0.40 7.40
N PHE A 294 5.85 -0.09 6.53
CA PHE A 294 7.14 0.49 6.94
C PHE A 294 6.96 1.81 7.68
N ILE A 295 6.18 2.76 7.14
CA ILE A 295 5.96 4.04 7.79
C ILE A 295 5.18 3.89 9.10
N GLY A 296 4.21 2.95 9.17
CA GLY A 296 3.51 2.63 10.41
C GLY A 296 4.46 2.14 11.51
N SER A 297 5.40 1.26 11.16
CA SER A 297 6.45 0.78 12.08
C SER A 297 7.37 1.91 12.55
N VAL A 298 7.79 2.80 11.65
CA VAL A 298 8.64 3.95 11.98
C VAL A 298 7.92 4.93 12.90
N ILE A 299 6.64 5.24 12.65
CA ILE A 299 5.85 6.19 13.45
C ILE A 299 5.61 5.67 14.87
N VAL A 300 5.44 4.36 15.06
CA VAL A 300 5.26 3.76 16.40
C VAL A 300 6.56 3.69 17.20
N GLY A 301 7.70 3.96 16.57
CA GLY A 301 9.01 3.83 17.22
C GLY A 301 9.54 2.40 17.20
N GLY A 302 9.23 1.64 16.14
CA GLY A 302 9.89 0.37 15.83
C GLY A 302 11.41 0.53 15.80
N GLN A 303 12.16 -0.52 16.17
CA GLN A 303 13.62 -0.47 16.23
C GLN A 303 14.22 0.08 14.92
N GLU A 304 14.99 1.15 15.04
CA GLU A 304 15.43 1.97 13.91
C GLU A 304 16.32 1.21 12.92
N GLU A 305 17.35 0.52 13.43
CA GLU A 305 18.29 -0.25 12.61
C GLU A 305 17.58 -1.34 11.82
N THR A 306 16.69 -2.09 12.47
CA THR A 306 15.88 -3.14 11.86
C THR A 306 15.03 -2.57 10.71
N ASN A 307 14.33 -1.45 10.94
CA ASN A 307 13.55 -0.81 9.88
C ASN A 307 14.42 -0.33 8.71
N CYS A 308 15.60 0.24 8.97
CA CYS A 308 16.52 0.68 7.92
C CYS A 308 16.98 -0.50 7.04
N VAL A 309 17.42 -1.59 7.67
CA VAL A 309 17.87 -2.80 6.96
C VAL A 309 16.73 -3.40 6.14
N LEU A 310 15.55 -3.57 6.74
CA LEU A 310 14.41 -4.17 6.06
C LEU A 310 13.93 -3.35 4.85
N MET A 311 13.91 -2.00 4.95
CA MET A 311 13.57 -1.13 3.83
C MET A 311 14.62 -1.19 2.71
N GLY A 312 15.90 -1.24 3.06
CA GLY A 312 17.00 -1.39 2.10
C GLY A 312 16.92 -2.72 1.34
N VAL A 313 16.78 -3.84 2.07
CA VAL A 313 16.65 -5.19 1.48
C VAL A 313 15.38 -5.29 0.65
N PHE A 314 14.26 -4.76 1.13
CA PHE A 314 13.01 -4.69 0.36
C PHE A 314 13.23 -3.98 -0.97
N THR A 315 13.82 -2.79 -0.94
CA THR A 315 14.06 -1.98 -2.15
C THR A 315 14.94 -2.71 -3.15
N ALA A 316 16.06 -3.28 -2.69
CA ALA A 316 16.94 -4.09 -3.53
C ALA A 316 16.21 -5.31 -4.12
N ALA A 317 15.43 -6.03 -3.31
CA ALA A 317 14.65 -7.18 -3.74
C ALA A 317 13.60 -6.80 -4.80
N ARG A 318 12.92 -5.65 -4.66
CA ARG A 318 11.93 -5.17 -5.65
C ARG A 318 12.56 -4.78 -6.99
N ILE A 319 13.76 -4.20 -6.97
CA ILE A 319 14.52 -3.89 -8.19
C ILE A 319 14.98 -5.18 -8.86
N ALA A 320 15.64 -6.07 -8.10
CA ALA A 320 16.11 -7.37 -8.59
C ALA A 320 14.95 -8.24 -9.11
N HIS A 321 13.79 -8.20 -8.46
CA HIS A 321 12.60 -8.93 -8.89
C HIS A 321 12.16 -8.51 -10.31
N THR A 322 12.15 -7.21 -10.61
CA THR A 322 11.84 -6.71 -11.96
C THR A 322 12.83 -7.22 -13.00
N PHE A 323 14.13 -7.19 -12.69
CA PHE A 323 15.14 -7.76 -13.59
C PHE A 323 14.94 -9.26 -13.81
N ALA A 324 14.70 -10.04 -12.74
CA ALA A 324 14.43 -11.47 -12.84
C ALA A 324 13.14 -11.76 -13.64
N TYR A 325 12.13 -10.89 -13.55
CA TYR A 325 10.87 -11.02 -14.28
C TYR A 325 11.06 -10.84 -15.78
N VAL A 326 11.75 -9.77 -16.18
CA VAL A 326 11.96 -9.40 -17.59
C VAL A 326 12.94 -10.37 -18.25
N THR A 327 13.97 -10.82 -17.52
CA THR A 327 14.94 -11.83 -18.00
C THR A 327 14.44 -13.28 -17.90
N GLN A 328 13.18 -13.49 -17.50
CA GLN A 328 12.53 -14.81 -17.44
C GLN A 328 13.24 -15.82 -16.52
N LYS A 329 13.95 -15.34 -15.49
CA LYS A 329 14.74 -16.18 -14.58
C LYS A 329 13.88 -16.75 -13.45
N GLN A 330 13.46 -18.00 -13.61
CA GLN A 330 13.01 -18.85 -12.50
C GLN A 330 14.19 -19.58 -11.84
N PRO A 331 14.16 -19.87 -10.52
CA PRO A 331 13.15 -19.51 -9.52
C PRO A 331 13.36 -18.13 -8.88
N HIS A 332 14.41 -17.40 -9.29
CA HIS A 332 14.84 -16.12 -8.73
C HIS A 332 13.71 -15.11 -8.55
N ARG A 333 12.79 -15.00 -9.52
CA ARG A 333 11.61 -14.15 -9.41
C ARG A 333 10.78 -14.49 -8.16
N ALA A 334 10.46 -15.76 -7.93
CA ALA A 334 9.65 -16.16 -6.77
C ALA A 334 10.39 -15.91 -5.46
N LEU A 335 11.69 -16.23 -5.40
CA LEU A 335 12.52 -16.01 -4.20
C LEU A 335 12.61 -14.52 -3.83
N LEU A 336 12.85 -13.65 -4.82
CA LEU A 336 12.94 -12.20 -4.61
C LEU A 336 11.59 -11.59 -4.20
N TRP A 337 10.50 -12.10 -4.76
CA TRP A 337 9.15 -11.72 -4.31
C TRP A 337 8.95 -12.12 -2.85
N THR A 338 9.26 -13.37 -2.47
CA THR A 338 9.12 -13.86 -1.09
C THR A 338 9.99 -13.06 -0.12
N LEU A 339 11.25 -12.78 -0.48
CA LEU A 339 12.14 -11.94 0.32
C LEU A 339 11.54 -10.57 0.61
N GLY A 340 10.98 -9.91 -0.41
CA GLY A 340 10.29 -8.64 -0.25
C GLY A 340 9.13 -8.72 0.75
N GLN A 341 8.29 -9.76 0.68
CA GLN A 341 7.17 -9.91 1.62
C GLN A 341 7.63 -10.21 3.05
N LEU A 342 8.71 -11.00 3.21
CA LEU A 342 9.30 -11.25 4.52
C LEU A 342 9.83 -9.95 5.15
N CYS A 343 10.39 -9.03 4.36
CA CYS A 343 10.82 -7.73 4.88
C CYS A 343 9.66 -6.89 5.41
N VAL A 344 8.53 -6.85 4.68
CA VAL A 344 7.33 -6.12 5.10
C VAL A 344 6.72 -6.74 6.35
N LEU A 345 6.60 -8.08 6.39
CA LEU A 345 6.13 -8.80 7.58
C LEU A 345 7.01 -8.53 8.80
N ALA A 346 8.33 -8.62 8.64
CA ALA A 346 9.28 -8.36 9.72
C ALA A 346 9.19 -6.91 10.23
N SER A 347 8.97 -5.92 9.36
CA SER A 347 8.80 -4.52 9.78
C SER A 347 7.47 -4.30 10.50
N GLY A 348 6.40 -4.94 10.02
CA GLY A 348 5.11 -4.95 10.72
C GLY A 348 5.22 -5.55 12.12
N LEU A 349 5.93 -6.67 12.27
CA LEU A 349 6.22 -7.28 13.57
C LEU A 349 7.10 -6.39 14.44
N ASN A 350 8.12 -5.75 13.88
CA ASN A 350 8.97 -4.78 14.60
C ASN A 350 8.12 -3.65 15.20
N GLY A 351 7.21 -3.07 14.41
CA GLY A 351 6.29 -2.03 14.87
C GLY A 351 5.28 -2.55 15.90
N PHE A 352 4.78 -3.77 15.72
CA PHE A 352 3.83 -4.39 16.63
C PHE A 352 4.45 -4.76 17.99
N ILE A 353 5.69 -5.27 18.01
CA ILE A 353 6.40 -5.59 19.25
C ILE A 353 6.71 -4.31 20.02
N SER A 354 7.19 -3.26 19.34
CA SER A 354 7.36 -1.93 19.95
C SER A 354 6.06 -1.32 20.47
N PHE A 355 4.90 -1.80 20.02
CA PHE A 355 3.61 -1.43 20.59
C PHE A 355 3.29 -2.14 21.91
N LEU A 356 3.79 -3.37 22.11
CA LEU A 356 3.50 -4.20 23.29
C LEU A 356 4.39 -3.90 24.50
N ILE A 357 5.57 -3.34 24.28
CA ILE A 357 6.59 -3.03 25.30
C ILE A 357 6.48 -1.55 25.71
#